data_AF-A0A2G6G4I7-F1
#
_entry.id   AF-A0A2G6G4I7-F1
#
_cell.length_a   1.000
_cell.length_b   1.000
_cell.length_c   1.000
_cell.angle_alpha   90.00
_cell.angle_beta   90.00
_cell.angle_gamma   90.00
#
_symmetry.space_group_name_H-M   'P 1'
#
loop_
_entity.id
_entity.type
_entity.pdbx_description
1 polymer ?
#
loop_
_entity_poly.entity_id
_entity_poly.type
_entity_poly.pdbx_seq_one_letter_code
_entity_poly.pdbx_strand_id
1 'polypeptide(L)'
;MGVELVQDPAEMAIMGFTEAAKALRKGLAIRRHLLEHIRSQGVTMVVPIDFPGFNGEIAAKARAAGLPVFWLVAPQHWAWGGWRSGGFRRKISRLGTLLPFEEEFFRARGF
;
A
#
# COMPACT_ATOMS: atom_id res chain seq x y z
N MET A 1 5.36 -23.29 -7.95
CA MET A 1 4.73 -21.96 -7.85
C MET A 1 5.84 -20.97 -7.56
N GLY A 2 6.04 -19.98 -8.43
CA GLY A 2 7.09 -18.98 -8.33
C GLY A 2 6.51 -17.59 -8.06
N VAL A 3 7.36 -16.65 -7.69
CA VAL A 3 7.01 -15.22 -7.61
C VAL A 3 7.42 -14.57 -8.93
N GLU A 4 6.48 -13.92 -9.60
CA GLU A 4 6.81 -13.02 -10.71
C GLU A 4 7.17 -11.65 -10.13
N LEU A 5 8.44 -11.27 -10.27
CA LEU A 5 8.90 -9.96 -9.84
C LEU A 5 8.58 -8.94 -10.94
N VAL A 6 7.55 -8.13 -10.70
CA VAL A 6 7.22 -6.99 -11.57
C VAL A 6 8.22 -5.85 -11.38
N GLN A 7 8.84 -5.73 -10.19
CA GLN A 7 9.91 -4.77 -9.90
C GLN A 7 10.80 -5.27 -8.74
N ASP A 8 12.12 -5.02 -8.80
CA ASP A 8 13.06 -5.33 -7.73
C ASP A 8 12.94 -4.34 -6.54
N PRO A 9 12.74 -4.81 -5.29
CA PRO A 9 12.74 -3.97 -4.08
C PRO A 9 14.10 -3.35 -3.73
N ALA A 10 15.23 -4.01 -4.03
CA ALA A 10 16.57 -3.55 -3.68
C ALA A 10 16.95 -2.24 -4.39
N GLU A 11 16.28 -2.00 -5.51
CA GLU A 11 16.42 -0.84 -6.38
C GLU A 11 15.85 0.47 -5.79
N MET A 12 15.24 0.43 -4.59
CA MET A 12 14.67 1.61 -3.90
C MET A 12 15.57 2.24 -2.82
N ALA A 13 16.72 1.66 -2.47
CA ALA A 13 17.59 2.19 -1.42
C ALA A 13 18.44 3.38 -1.93
N ILE A 14 18.18 4.58 -1.43
CA ILE A 14 18.76 5.82 -1.96
C ILE A 14 19.24 6.76 -0.84
N MET A 15 20.51 7.20 -0.91
CA MET A 15 21.13 8.21 -0.03
C MET A 15 21.49 9.47 -0.84
N GLY A 16 21.08 10.67 -0.39
CA GLY A 16 21.45 11.97 -0.99
C GLY A 16 20.30 12.70 -1.69
N PHE A 17 20.39 14.05 -1.79
CA PHE A 17 19.28 14.92 -2.23
C PHE A 17 18.98 14.83 -3.75
N THR A 18 20.01 14.73 -4.59
CA THR A 18 19.87 14.49 -6.05
C THR A 18 19.34 13.09 -6.34
N GLU A 19 19.79 12.11 -5.56
CA GLU A 19 19.28 10.76 -5.65
C GLU A 19 17.83 10.68 -5.15
N ALA A 20 17.40 11.49 -4.17
CA ALA A 20 16.01 11.55 -3.74
C ALA A 20 15.04 11.98 -4.86
N ALA A 21 15.43 12.91 -5.74
CA ALA A 21 14.62 13.28 -6.90
C ALA A 21 14.52 12.14 -7.93
N LYS A 22 15.61 11.41 -8.15
CA LYS A 22 15.61 10.19 -8.98
C LYS A 22 14.76 9.08 -8.35
N ALA A 23 14.86 8.90 -7.04
CA ALA A 23 14.06 7.97 -6.24
C ALA A 23 12.58 8.24 -6.43
N LEU A 24 12.18 9.50 -6.32
CA LEU A 24 10.79 9.92 -6.49
C LEU A 24 10.29 9.65 -7.91
N ARG A 25 11.06 10.03 -8.94
CA ARG A 25 10.71 9.74 -10.33
C ARG A 25 10.58 8.24 -10.59
N LYS A 26 11.50 7.44 -10.04
CA LYS A 26 11.49 5.98 -10.13
C LYS A 26 10.25 5.40 -9.44
N GLY A 27 9.95 5.81 -8.21
CA GLY A 27 8.75 5.42 -7.49
C GLY A 27 7.47 5.75 -8.28
N LEU A 28 7.38 6.94 -8.86
CA LEU A 28 6.25 7.32 -9.71
C LEU A 28 6.11 6.45 -10.96
N ALA A 29 7.24 6.08 -11.59
CA ALA A 29 7.24 5.18 -12.75
C ALA A 29 6.79 3.76 -12.36
N ILE A 30 7.31 3.21 -11.27
CA ILE A 30 6.92 1.90 -10.72
C ILE A 30 5.42 1.90 -10.40
N ARG A 31 4.93 2.95 -9.73
CA ARG A 31 3.51 3.08 -9.41
C ARG A 31 2.64 3.03 -10.66
N ARG A 32 3.02 3.77 -11.71
CA ARG A 32 2.28 3.77 -12.98
C ARG A 32 2.24 2.36 -13.59
N HIS A 33 3.38 1.69 -13.64
CA HIS A 33 3.49 0.34 -14.20
C HIS A 33 2.61 -0.67 -13.44
N LEU A 34 2.64 -0.65 -12.10
CA LEU A 34 1.77 -1.50 -11.27
C LEU A 34 0.28 -1.22 -11.50
N LEU A 35 -0.10 0.05 -11.67
CA LEU A 35 -1.49 0.41 -11.96
C LEU A 35 -1.94 -0.03 -13.35
N GLU A 36 -1.05 -0.04 -14.34
CA GLU A 36 -1.31 -0.60 -15.67
C GLU A 36 -1.46 -2.12 -15.60
N HIS A 37 -0.60 -2.80 -14.84
CA HIS A 37 -0.68 -4.25 -14.63
C HIS A 37 -1.97 -4.67 -13.90
N ILE A 38 -2.40 -3.90 -12.89
CA ILE A 38 -3.69 -4.10 -12.23
C ILE A 38 -4.86 -3.99 -13.23
N ARG A 39 -4.73 -3.19 -14.28
CA ARG A 39 -5.77 -3.01 -15.32
C ARG A 39 -5.72 -4.06 -16.42
N SER A 40 -4.58 -4.69 -16.69
CA SER A 40 -4.39 -5.59 -17.85
C SER A 40 -5.05 -6.97 -17.70
N GLN A 41 -5.90 -7.17 -16.69
CA GLN A 41 -6.66 -8.38 -16.36
C GLN A 41 -5.78 -9.61 -16.08
N GLY A 42 -5.78 -10.03 -14.80
CA GLY A 42 -4.98 -11.14 -14.29
C GLY A 42 -4.78 -11.05 -12.77
N VAL A 43 -4.75 -9.82 -12.24
CA VAL A 43 -4.73 -9.57 -10.80
C VAL A 43 -6.11 -9.85 -10.20
N THR A 44 -6.16 -10.73 -9.20
CA THR A 44 -7.39 -11.09 -8.48
C THR A 44 -7.50 -10.40 -7.12
N MET A 45 -6.39 -9.93 -6.56
CA MET A 45 -6.32 -9.23 -5.29
C MET A 45 -5.01 -8.43 -5.21
N VAL A 46 -5.04 -7.32 -4.47
CA VAL A 46 -3.83 -6.55 -4.14
C VAL A 46 -3.53 -6.70 -2.64
N VAL A 47 -2.26 -7.01 -2.33
CA VAL A 47 -1.76 -7.12 -0.96
C VAL A 47 -0.65 -6.11 -0.74
N PRO A 48 -0.97 -4.86 -0.36
CA PRO A 48 0.04 -3.90 0.02
C PRO A 48 0.71 -4.34 1.32
N ILE A 49 2.03 -4.26 1.36
CA ILE A 49 2.84 -4.53 2.54
C ILE A 49 3.50 -3.22 2.93
N ASP A 50 3.13 -2.68 4.10
CA ASP A 50 3.69 -1.45 4.66
C ASP A 50 3.62 -0.24 3.67
N PHE A 51 4.54 0.72 3.80
CA PHE A 51 4.78 1.91 3.00
C PHE A 51 3.50 2.68 2.58
N PRO A 52 2.74 3.22 3.56
CA PRO A 52 1.43 3.83 3.30
C PRO A 52 1.45 5.02 2.33
N GLY A 53 2.58 5.74 2.23
CA GLY A 53 2.75 6.85 1.29
C GLY A 53 2.70 6.41 -0.18
N PHE A 54 3.26 5.25 -0.51
CA PHE A 54 3.26 4.68 -1.86
C PHE A 54 2.00 3.83 -2.10
N ASN A 55 1.73 2.91 -1.18
CA ASN A 55 0.67 1.91 -1.30
C ASN A 55 -0.74 2.50 -1.18
N GLY A 56 -0.90 3.66 -0.55
CA GLY A 56 -2.19 4.29 -0.34
C GLY A 56 -2.92 4.67 -1.63
N GLU A 57 -2.18 5.03 -2.70
CA GLU A 57 -2.78 5.32 -4.00
C GLU A 57 -3.08 4.04 -4.79
N ILE A 58 -2.19 3.05 -4.73
CA ILE A 58 -2.38 1.74 -5.37
C ILE A 58 -3.63 1.05 -4.81
N ALA A 59 -3.77 1.00 -3.48
CA ALA A 59 -4.94 0.46 -2.81
C ALA A 59 -6.24 1.17 -3.24
N ALA A 60 -6.23 2.49 -3.30
CA ALA A 60 -7.40 3.26 -3.74
C ALA A 60 -7.80 2.94 -5.18
N LYS A 61 -6.83 2.85 -6.10
CA LYS A 61 -7.07 2.51 -7.51
C LYS A 61 -7.51 1.05 -7.69
N ALA A 62 -6.93 0.12 -6.93
CA ALA A 62 -7.33 -1.29 -6.93
C ALA A 62 -8.78 -1.45 -6.47
N ARG A 63 -9.18 -0.78 -5.37
CA ARG A 63 -10.58 -0.76 -4.91
C ARG A 63 -11.52 -0.15 -5.94
N ALA A 64 -11.12 0.95 -6.58
CA ALA A 64 -11.91 1.56 -7.65
C ALA A 64 -12.07 0.66 -8.88
N ALA A 65 -11.09 -0.23 -9.13
CA ALA A 65 -11.16 -1.26 -10.16
C ALA A 65 -11.94 -2.53 -9.74
N GLY A 66 -12.57 -2.53 -8.55
CA GLY A 66 -13.34 -3.66 -8.04
C GLY A 66 -12.51 -4.78 -7.42
N LEU A 67 -11.19 -4.61 -7.27
CA LEU A 67 -10.34 -5.63 -6.68
C LEU A 67 -10.36 -5.58 -5.15
N PRO A 68 -10.35 -6.73 -4.47
CA PRO A 68 -10.15 -6.78 -3.03
C PRO A 68 -8.73 -6.30 -2.68
N VAL A 69 -8.63 -5.57 -1.58
CA VAL A 69 -7.33 -5.10 -1.05
C VAL A 69 -7.16 -5.60 0.38
N PHE A 70 -6.18 -6.46 0.61
CA PHE A 70 -5.79 -6.91 1.94
C PHE A 70 -4.51 -6.19 2.36
N TRP A 71 -4.62 -5.24 3.28
CA TRP A 71 -3.45 -4.47 3.71
C TRP A 71 -2.69 -5.21 4.81
N LEU A 72 -1.50 -5.70 4.48
CA LEU A 72 -0.62 -6.41 5.41
C LEU A 72 0.29 -5.39 6.11
N VAL A 73 0.30 -5.42 7.44
CA VAL A 73 0.95 -4.43 8.32
C VAL A 73 0.17 -3.12 8.38
N ALA A 74 -0.59 -2.96 9.47
CA ALA A 74 -1.38 -1.77 9.69
C ALA A 74 -0.48 -0.52 9.81
N PRO A 75 -0.88 0.62 9.20
CA PRO A 75 -0.13 1.85 9.36
C PRO A 75 -0.20 2.29 10.83
N GLN A 76 0.85 2.96 11.30
CA GLN A 76 0.95 3.49 12.67
C GLN A 76 0.03 4.72 12.92
N HIS A 77 -1.23 4.67 12.47
CA HIS A 77 -2.22 5.71 12.71
C HIS A 77 -2.51 5.92 14.21
N TRP A 78 -2.28 4.88 15.02
CA TRP A 78 -2.33 4.96 16.47
C TRP A 78 -1.26 5.89 17.05
N ALA A 79 -0.09 6.02 16.41
CA ALA A 79 1.00 6.88 16.87
C ALA A 79 0.92 8.31 16.32
N TRP A 80 0.39 8.51 15.10
CA TRP A 80 0.61 9.77 14.35
C TRP A 80 -0.66 10.49 13.86
N GLY A 81 -1.86 10.05 14.26
CA GLY A 81 -3.10 10.79 14.00
C GLY A 81 -4.26 9.93 13.51
N GLY A 82 -5.08 9.46 14.46
CA GLY A 82 -6.23 8.59 14.21
C GLY A 82 -7.31 9.15 13.26
N TRP A 83 -7.34 10.47 13.01
CA TRP A 83 -8.25 11.10 12.04
C TRP A 83 -8.00 10.64 10.60
N ARG A 84 -6.77 10.20 10.28
CA ARG A 84 -6.39 9.68 8.95
C ARG A 84 -6.99 8.30 8.66
N SER A 85 -7.51 7.62 9.69
CA SER A 85 -8.02 6.25 9.59
C SER A 85 -9.32 6.16 8.75
N GLY A 86 -10.21 7.16 8.80
CA GLY A 86 -11.47 7.13 8.05
C GLY A 86 -11.28 7.11 6.53
N GLY A 87 -10.33 7.89 6.01
CA GLY A 87 -9.96 7.89 4.59
C GLY A 87 -9.27 6.60 4.16
N PHE A 88 -8.52 5.98 5.08
CA PHE A 88 -7.80 4.73 4.84
C PHE A 88 -8.75 3.52 4.77
N ARG A 89 -9.76 3.45 5.64
CA ARG A 89 -10.74 2.35 5.65
C ARG A 89 -11.41 2.13 4.29
N ARG A 90 -11.76 3.22 3.59
CA ARG A 90 -12.39 3.13 2.26
C ARG A 90 -11.49 2.52 1.18
N LYS A 91 -10.18 2.47 1.41
CA LYS A 91 -9.17 1.99 0.46
C LYS A 91 -8.83 0.52 0.64
N ILE A 92 -9.34 -0.15 1.68
CA ILE A 92 -8.96 -1.53 2.00
C ILE A 92 -10.18 -2.40 2.28
N SER A 93 -10.14 -3.66 1.87
CA SER A 93 -11.18 -4.65 2.14
C SER A 93 -10.99 -5.31 3.49
N ARG A 94 -9.73 -5.53 3.88
CA ARG A 94 -9.33 -6.10 5.17
C ARG A 94 -7.98 -5.54 5.58
N LEU A 95 -7.74 -5.51 6.89
CA LEU A 95 -6.50 -5.04 7.51
C LEU A 95 -5.87 -6.18 8.31
N GLY A 96 -4.59 -6.44 8.08
CA GLY A 96 -3.77 -7.28 8.95
C GLY A 96 -3.00 -6.42 9.94
N THR A 97 -3.19 -6.67 11.22
CA THR A 97 -2.44 -6.04 12.33
C THR A 97 -1.29 -6.94 12.76
N LEU A 98 -0.19 -6.35 13.21
CA LEU A 98 0.94 -7.13 13.75
C LEU A 98 0.89 -7.22 15.26
N LEU A 99 0.40 -6.17 15.92
CA LEU A 99 0.38 -6.07 17.38
C LEU A 99 -1.04 -6.22 17.92
N PRO A 100 -1.24 -6.89 19.08
CA PRO A 100 -2.57 -7.14 19.62
C PRO A 100 -3.41 -5.87 19.88
N PHE A 101 -2.78 -4.79 20.31
CA PHE A 101 -3.49 -3.52 20.58
C PHE A 101 -3.95 -2.80 19.30
N GLU A 102 -3.31 -3.06 18.15
CA GLU A 102 -3.70 -2.45 16.88
C GLU A 102 -5.07 -2.96 16.47
N GLU A 103 -5.35 -4.25 16.71
CA GLU A 103 -6.64 -4.86 16.40
C GLU A 103 -7.77 -4.12 17.11
N GLU A 104 -7.65 -3.92 18.42
CA GLU A 104 -8.64 -3.18 19.21
C GLU A 104 -8.78 -1.74 18.71
N PHE A 105 -7.66 -1.05 18.47
CA PHE A 105 -7.65 0.31 17.95
C PHE A 105 -8.40 0.46 16.61
N PHE A 106 -8.19 -0.46 15.66
CA PHE A 106 -8.81 -0.41 14.35
C PHE A 106 -10.26 -0.89 14.37
N ARG A 107 -10.60 -1.93 15.15
CA ARG A 107 -11.98 -2.39 15.33
C ARG A 107 -12.87 -1.30 15.91
N ALA A 108 -12.40 -0.56 16.92
CA ALA A 108 -13.12 0.59 17.48
C ALA A 108 -13.40 1.71 16.45
N ARG A 109 -12.70 1.69 15.31
CA ARG A 109 -12.84 2.65 14.20
C ARG A 109 -13.57 2.03 13.00
N GLY A 110 -14.19 0.86 13.19
CA GLY A 110 -15.05 0.18 12.23
C GLY A 110 -14.32 -0.39 11.02
N PHE A 111 -13.03 -0.73 11.17
CA PHE A 111 -12.27 -1.49 10.19
C PHE A 111 -12.73 -2.95 10.10
#